data_AF-A0A1N6F9J0-F1
#
_entry.id   AF-A0A1N6F9J0-F1
#
_cell.length_a   1.000
_cell.length_b   1.000
_cell.length_c   1.000
_cell.angle_alpha   90.00
_cell.angle_beta   90.00
_cell.angle_gamma   90.00
#
_symmetry.space_group_name_H-M   'P 1'
#
loop_
_entity.id
_entity.type
_entity.pdbx_description
1 polymer ?
#
loop_
_entity_poly.entity_id
_entity_poly.type
_entity_poly.pdbx_seq_one_letter_code
_entity_poly.pdbx_strand_id
1 'polypeptide(L)'
;MDFDLLLQKPNIESLDNNTQRIRRNLLVASIIGIILTIGSATFSSQNGFSGFKFEDLKILHIYLLLIAALVYFLCHFLWASSDHFNENRHRLTGIKIPKATVASYAASPTFEPSTNEERQTTLFSWWKGQRQQSEHFQTIIESIEKNIEKSQYEPAINSIKRQIEDMSSKTEYIESALLRFESGFWKHQRSQILRWFLFDIGIPCLLASTSIILLSIKVYCLVRQ
;
A
#
# COMPACT_ATOMS: atom_id res chain seq x y z
N MET A 1 15.05 -20.53 14.70
CA MET A 1 14.93 -19.14 14.25
C MET A 1 13.50 -19.00 13.73
N ASP A 2 12.73 -18.07 14.27
CA ASP A 2 11.29 -17.99 13.99
C ASP A 2 11.06 -17.34 12.62
N PHE A 3 10.65 -18.12 11.62
CA PHE A 3 10.45 -17.65 10.24
C PHE A 3 9.44 -16.49 10.16
N ASP A 4 8.54 -16.40 11.13
CA ASP A 4 7.53 -15.34 11.26
C ASP A 4 8.13 -13.94 11.48
N LEU A 5 9.40 -13.83 11.88
CA LEU A 5 10.10 -12.54 12.03
C LEU A 5 10.69 -12.00 10.72
N LEU A 6 10.89 -12.85 9.71
CA LEU A 6 11.56 -12.49 8.45
C LEU A 6 10.59 -11.96 7.39
N LEU A 7 9.36 -12.49 7.34
CA LEU A 7 8.41 -12.13 6.29
C LEU A 7 7.57 -10.92 6.71
N GLN A 8 7.69 -9.83 5.97
CA GLN A 8 6.77 -8.71 6.12
C GLN A 8 5.42 -9.16 5.57
N LYS A 9 4.39 -9.18 6.42
CA LYS A 9 3.04 -9.58 6.00
C LYS A 9 2.60 -8.68 4.84
N PRO A 10 2.04 -9.22 3.75
CA PRO A 10 1.31 -8.41 2.78
C PRO A 10 0.25 -7.63 3.53
N ASN A 11 0.46 -6.33 3.66
CA ASN A 11 -0.51 -5.46 4.24
C ASN A 11 -0.68 -4.32 3.25
N ILE A 12 -1.81 -4.34 2.54
CA ILE A 12 -2.32 -3.11 1.96
C ILE A 12 -2.70 -2.27 3.16
N GLU A 13 -1.87 -1.29 3.48
CA GLU A 13 -2.21 -0.35 4.53
C GLU A 13 -3.50 0.37 4.14
N SER A 14 -4.31 0.67 5.14
CA SER A 14 -5.41 1.61 4.96
C SER A 14 -4.89 2.89 4.33
N LEU A 15 -5.72 3.57 3.53
CA LEU A 15 -5.44 4.91 3.00
C LEU A 15 -4.70 5.76 4.03
N ASP A 16 -3.68 6.48 3.60
CA ASP A 16 -2.93 7.38 4.45
C ASP A 16 -3.85 8.43 5.11
N ASN A 17 -3.41 8.98 6.24
CA ASN A 17 -4.21 9.91 7.02
C ASN A 17 -4.67 11.15 6.22
N ASN A 18 -3.90 11.59 5.23
CA ASN A 18 -4.29 12.73 4.40
C ASN A 18 -5.41 12.32 3.43
N THR A 19 -5.26 11.19 2.73
CA THR A 19 -6.31 10.68 1.84
C THR A 19 -7.60 10.34 2.58
N GLN A 20 -7.53 9.83 3.81
CA GLN A 20 -8.71 9.64 4.66
C GLN A 20 -9.43 10.95 5.01
N ARG A 21 -8.69 12.05 5.24
CA ARG A 21 -9.27 13.38 5.47
C ARG A 21 -9.97 13.89 4.22
N ILE A 22 -9.33 13.75 3.05
CA ILE A 22 -9.92 14.16 1.77
C ILE A 22 -11.19 13.35 1.50
N ARG A 23 -11.17 12.02 1.70
CA ARG A 23 -12.34 11.14 1.60
C ARG A 23 -13.49 11.61 2.50
N ARG A 24 -13.21 11.89 3.77
CA ARG A 24 -14.23 12.39 4.72
C ARG A 24 -14.82 13.72 4.26
N ASN A 25 -14.00 14.66 3.81
CA ASN A 25 -14.47 15.95 3.31
C ASN A 25 -15.34 15.78 2.07
N LEU A 26 -14.94 14.91 1.14
CA LEU A 26 -15.73 14.56 -0.04
C LEU A 26 -17.09 13.98 0.35
N LEU A 27 -17.13 13.03 1.29
CA LEU A 27 -18.37 12.43 1.78
C LEU A 27 -19.29 13.45 2.45
N VAL A 28 -18.75 14.28 3.35
CA VAL A 28 -19.52 15.32 4.05
C VAL A 28 -20.10 16.32 3.06
N ALA A 29 -19.28 16.82 2.13
CA ALA A 29 -19.74 17.74 1.08
C ALA A 29 -20.82 17.09 0.19
N SER A 30 -20.66 15.82 -0.14
CA SER A 30 -21.61 15.08 -0.99
C SER A 30 -22.96 14.95 -0.30
N ILE A 31 -22.96 14.58 0.99
CA ILE A 31 -24.16 14.48 1.83
C ILE A 31 -24.85 15.84 1.94
N ILE A 32 -24.09 16.92 2.20
CA ILE A 32 -24.64 18.28 2.25
C ILE A 32 -25.29 18.64 0.91
N GLY A 33 -24.65 18.35 -0.22
CA GLY A 33 -25.22 18.62 -1.55
C GLY A 33 -26.50 17.86 -1.84
N ILE A 34 -26.57 16.58 -1.43
CA ILE A 34 -27.78 15.76 -1.57
C ILE A 34 -28.91 16.30 -0.68
N ILE A 35 -28.62 16.64 0.58
CA ILE A 35 -29.61 17.20 1.50
C ILE A 35 -30.10 18.56 0.99
N LEU A 36 -29.23 19.42 0.47
CA LEU A 36 -29.62 20.73 -0.06
C LEU A 36 -30.49 20.64 -1.32
N THR A 37 -30.31 19.59 -2.14
CA THR A 37 -31.08 19.39 -3.37
C THR A 37 -32.43 18.73 -3.11
N ILE A 38 -32.48 17.68 -2.27
CA ILE A 38 -33.71 16.96 -1.91
C ILE A 38 -34.54 17.74 -0.88
N GLY A 39 -33.87 18.33 0.10
CA GLY A 39 -34.49 18.93 1.28
C GLY A 39 -35.38 20.13 1.01
N SER A 40 -35.54 20.55 -0.25
CA SER A 40 -36.50 21.60 -0.66
C SER A 40 -36.44 22.80 0.27
N ALA A 41 -35.23 23.17 0.74
CA ALA A 41 -35.04 24.33 1.58
C ALA A 41 -35.26 25.54 0.68
N THR A 42 -36.52 25.94 0.53
CA THR A 42 -36.89 27.32 0.27
C THR A 42 -36.26 28.11 1.41
N PHE A 43 -35.03 28.56 1.21
CA PHE A 43 -34.42 29.57 2.05
C PHE A 43 -35.28 30.83 1.90
N SER A 44 -36.33 30.90 2.70
CA SER A 44 -37.03 32.13 2.95
C SER A 44 -36.02 33.03 3.65
N SER A 45 -35.64 34.13 2.99
CA SER A 45 -34.74 35.15 3.57
C SER A 45 -35.25 35.73 4.90
N GLN A 46 -36.49 35.43 5.29
CA GLN A 46 -37.09 35.89 6.54
C GLN A 46 -36.60 35.11 7.77
N ASN A 47 -36.22 33.84 7.64
CA ASN A 47 -35.86 32.99 8.79
C ASN A 47 -34.38 32.60 8.72
N GLY A 48 -33.50 33.51 9.16
CA GLY A 48 -32.08 33.26 9.30
C GLY A 48 -31.77 32.16 10.34
N PHE A 49 -30.92 31.20 9.98
CA PHE A 49 -30.35 30.26 10.95
C PHE A 49 -29.30 31.00 11.79
N SER A 50 -29.42 30.95 13.12
CA SER A 50 -28.50 31.61 14.06
C SER A 50 -28.48 33.15 13.99
N GLY A 51 -29.64 33.79 13.79
CA GLY A 51 -29.76 35.26 13.90
C GLY A 51 -29.13 36.08 12.77
N PHE A 52 -28.40 35.45 11.85
CA PHE A 52 -27.92 36.08 10.63
C PHE A 52 -29.03 36.08 9.57
N LYS A 53 -29.57 37.26 9.27
CA LYS A 53 -30.41 37.47 8.09
C LYS A 53 -29.50 37.53 6.87
N PHE A 54 -29.57 36.52 6.01
CA PHE A 54 -28.89 36.53 4.73
C PHE A 54 -29.72 37.38 3.75
N GLU A 55 -29.57 38.69 3.81
CA GLU A 55 -30.07 39.58 2.76
C GLU A 55 -29.19 39.39 1.50
N ASP A 56 -29.83 39.26 0.32
CA ASP A 56 -29.21 39.13 -1.01
C ASP A 56 -28.31 37.91 -1.32
N LEU A 57 -28.35 36.85 -0.50
CA LEU A 57 -27.56 35.66 -0.81
C LEU A 57 -28.22 34.83 -1.93
N LYS A 58 -27.73 35.04 -3.16
CA LYS A 58 -28.17 34.31 -4.35
C LYS A 58 -27.85 32.82 -4.21
N ILE A 59 -28.88 32.02 -3.94
CA ILE A 59 -28.84 30.55 -3.79
C ILE A 59 -28.04 29.87 -4.91
N LEU A 60 -28.11 30.40 -6.13
CA LEU A 60 -27.33 29.96 -7.29
C LEU A 60 -25.81 29.88 -7.00
N HIS A 61 -25.25 30.89 -6.33
CA HIS A 61 -23.82 30.94 -6.02
C HIS A 61 -23.43 29.89 -4.98
N ILE A 62 -24.32 29.56 -4.03
CA ILE A 62 -24.09 28.47 -3.08
C ILE A 62 -23.98 27.14 -3.84
N TYR A 63 -24.91 26.86 -4.75
CA TYR A 63 -24.90 25.61 -5.50
C TYR A 63 -23.67 25.51 -6.42
N LEU A 64 -23.29 26.59 -7.10
CA LEU A 64 -22.08 26.61 -7.93
C LEU A 64 -20.81 26.41 -7.10
N LEU A 65 -20.70 27.07 -5.94
CA LEU A 65 -19.57 26.89 -5.02
C LEU A 65 -19.49 25.43 -4.54
N LEU A 66 -20.63 24.82 -4.21
CA LEU A 66 -20.68 23.44 -3.74
C LEU A 66 -20.30 22.43 -4.84
N ILE A 67 -20.75 22.65 -6.08
CA ILE A 67 -20.32 21.86 -7.24
C ILE A 67 -18.81 21.98 -7.43
N ALA A 68 -18.27 23.21 -7.42
CA ALA A 68 -16.83 23.44 -7.59
C ALA A 68 -16.01 22.74 -6.49
N ALA A 69 -16.45 22.83 -5.23
CA ALA A 69 -15.82 22.14 -4.12
C ALA A 69 -15.89 20.61 -4.26
N LEU A 70 -17.03 20.05 -4.68
CA LEU A 70 -17.20 18.62 -4.91
C LEU A 70 -16.29 18.10 -6.03
N VAL A 71 -16.22 18.81 -7.16
CA VAL A 71 -15.33 18.47 -8.28
C VAL A 71 -13.87 18.49 -7.82
N TYR A 72 -13.46 19.55 -7.11
CA TYR A 72 -12.11 19.64 -6.55
C TYR A 72 -11.79 18.46 -5.63
N PHE A 73 -12.66 18.17 -4.64
CA PHE A 73 -12.43 17.06 -3.72
C PHE A 73 -12.45 15.71 -4.42
N LEU A 74 -13.28 15.52 -5.45
CA LEU A 74 -13.34 14.27 -6.21
C LEU A 74 -12.04 14.05 -6.99
N CYS A 75 -11.58 15.06 -7.74
CA CYS A 75 -10.32 14.98 -8.48
C CYS A 75 -9.13 14.75 -7.54
N HIS A 76 -9.05 15.50 -6.43
CA HIS A 76 -7.98 15.35 -5.46
C HIS A 76 -8.01 13.98 -4.77
N PHE A 77 -9.19 13.47 -4.44
CA PHE A 77 -9.37 12.14 -3.87
C PHE A 77 -8.94 11.03 -4.84
N LEU A 78 -9.33 11.12 -6.11
CA LEU A 78 -8.94 10.15 -7.14
C LEU A 78 -7.42 10.15 -7.36
N TRP A 79 -6.81 11.33 -7.41
CA TRP A 79 -5.36 11.48 -7.51
C TRP A 79 -4.65 10.82 -6.32
N ALA A 80 -5.01 11.21 -5.10
CA ALA A 80 -4.38 10.70 -3.88
C ALA A 80 -4.59 9.18 -3.71
N SER A 81 -5.78 8.68 -4.07
CA SER A 81 -6.06 7.25 -4.04
C SER A 81 -5.24 6.48 -5.09
N SER A 82 -5.03 7.06 -6.28
CA SER A 82 -4.19 6.44 -7.31
C SER A 82 -2.73 6.40 -6.90
N ASP A 83 -2.21 7.46 -6.28
CA ASP A 83 -0.84 7.49 -5.75
C ASP A 83 -0.64 6.42 -4.67
N HIS A 84 -1.57 6.34 -3.72
CA HIS A 84 -1.55 5.32 -2.67
C HIS A 84 -1.64 3.89 -3.22
N PHE A 85 -2.43 3.67 -4.29
CA PHE A 85 -2.48 2.38 -4.97
C PHE A 85 -1.15 2.01 -5.63
N ASN A 86 -0.53 2.97 -6.32
CA ASN A 86 0.77 2.76 -6.96
C ASN A 86 1.85 2.46 -5.91
N GLU A 87 1.86 3.18 -4.79
CA GLU A 87 2.76 2.90 -3.65
C GLU A 87 2.58 1.47 -3.13
N ASN A 88 1.33 1.04 -2.89
CA ASN A 88 1.05 -0.32 -2.45
C ASN A 88 1.43 -1.37 -3.49
N ARG A 89 1.27 -1.07 -4.79
CA ARG A 89 1.72 -1.96 -5.88
C ARG A 89 3.24 -2.15 -5.86
N HIS A 90 4.00 -1.09 -5.59
CA HIS A 90 5.46 -1.18 -5.45
C HIS A 90 5.88 -1.94 -4.18
N ARG A 91 5.07 -1.89 -3.11
CA ARG A 91 5.34 -2.50 -1.80
C ARG A 91 5.14 -4.02 -1.72
N LEU A 92 4.43 -4.64 -2.66
CA LEU A 92 4.10 -6.08 -2.65
C LEU A 92 5.30 -7.03 -2.77
N THR A 93 6.52 -6.49 -2.76
CA THR A 93 7.74 -7.27 -2.81
C THR A 93 8.59 -7.14 -1.53
N GLY A 94 8.14 -6.40 -0.50
CA GLY A 94 8.91 -6.01 0.69
C GLY A 94 9.39 -7.11 1.66
N ILE A 95 10.65 -7.07 2.14
CA ILE A 95 11.13 -7.80 3.35
C ILE A 95 11.46 -6.81 4.47
N LYS A 96 11.13 -7.20 5.71
CA LYS A 96 11.48 -6.45 6.93
C LYS A 96 12.97 -6.60 7.22
N ILE A 97 13.73 -5.50 7.13
CA ILE A 97 15.16 -5.51 7.46
C ILE A 97 15.31 -5.79 8.97
N PRO A 98 16.08 -6.80 9.40
CA PRO A 98 16.45 -6.91 10.80
C PRO A 98 17.30 -5.68 11.18
N LYS A 99 16.76 -4.81 12.05
CA LYS A 99 17.49 -3.62 12.51
C LYS A 99 18.78 -4.04 13.19
N ALA A 100 19.90 -3.47 12.74
CA ALA A 100 21.21 -3.75 13.29
C ALA A 100 21.22 -3.45 14.80
N THR A 101 21.27 -4.50 15.63
CA THR A 101 21.63 -4.41 17.04
C THR A 101 23.15 -4.49 17.18
N VAL A 102 23.70 -4.07 18.33
CA VAL A 102 25.17 -4.09 18.59
C VAL A 102 25.78 -5.47 18.32
N ALA A 103 25.01 -6.55 18.51
CA ALA A 103 25.42 -7.93 18.17
C ALA A 103 25.54 -8.21 16.66
N SER A 104 24.75 -7.55 15.80
CA SER A 104 24.82 -7.71 14.34
C SER A 104 25.92 -6.89 13.66
N TYR A 105 26.59 -5.97 14.38
CA TYR A 105 27.84 -5.37 13.89
C TYR A 105 29.05 -6.31 14.07
N ALA A 106 28.95 -7.28 14.98
CA ALA A 106 29.99 -8.27 15.23
C ALA A 106 29.88 -9.52 14.33
N ALA A 107 28.71 -9.76 13.74
CA ALA A 107 28.50 -10.76 12.70
C ALA A 107 28.55 -10.07 11.33
N SER A 108 29.27 -10.66 10.38
CA SER A 108 29.41 -10.25 8.96
C SER A 108 28.12 -9.65 8.35
N PRO A 109 28.16 -8.74 7.34
CA PRO A 109 27.01 -7.97 6.82
C PRO A 109 26.02 -8.81 5.98
N THR A 110 25.71 -10.02 6.44
CA THR A 110 25.01 -11.07 5.70
C THR A 110 23.51 -10.81 5.53
N PHE A 111 22.97 -9.74 6.13
CA PHE A 111 21.53 -9.43 6.13
C PHE A 111 21.20 -8.00 5.67
N GLU A 112 22.19 -7.19 5.30
CA GLU A 112 21.90 -5.85 4.78
C GLU A 112 21.46 -5.94 3.31
N PRO A 113 20.31 -5.37 2.96
CA PRO A 113 19.92 -5.23 1.57
C PRO A 113 20.86 -4.24 0.88
N SER A 114 20.95 -4.33 -0.45
CA SER A 114 21.76 -3.43 -1.28
C SER A 114 21.25 -1.97 -1.33
N THR A 115 20.38 -1.57 -0.40
CA THR A 115 19.68 -0.28 -0.37
C THR A 115 19.54 0.20 1.07
N ASN A 116 19.85 1.47 1.33
CA ASN A 116 19.81 2.07 2.68
C ASN A 116 18.39 2.33 3.21
N GLU A 117 17.35 2.17 2.39
CA GLU A 117 15.96 2.45 2.78
C GLU A 117 15.17 1.17 3.07
N GLU A 118 14.66 1.05 4.31
CA GLU A 118 13.78 -0.03 4.81
C GLU A 118 12.49 -0.20 3.99
N ARG A 119 12.14 0.80 3.17
CA ARG A 119 10.98 0.82 2.29
C ARG A 119 11.23 0.27 0.88
N GLN A 120 12.49 0.03 0.50
CA GLN A 120 12.87 -0.36 -0.87
C GLN A 120 13.35 -1.82 -0.99
N THR A 121 13.27 -2.60 0.09
CA THR A 121 13.87 -3.92 0.19
C THR A 121 12.94 -5.01 -0.29
N THR A 122 13.29 -5.70 -1.37
CA THR A 122 12.43 -6.72 -1.98
C THR A 122 12.90 -8.16 -1.70
N LEU A 123 11.99 -9.15 -1.73
CA LEU A 123 12.31 -10.59 -1.70
C LEU A 123 13.32 -10.97 -2.76
N PHE A 124 13.22 -10.34 -3.94
CA PHE A 124 14.18 -10.47 -5.02
C PHE A 124 15.57 -9.93 -4.65
N SER A 125 15.66 -8.73 -4.06
CA SER A 125 16.94 -8.14 -3.64
C SER A 125 17.63 -8.94 -2.52
N TRP A 126 16.86 -9.50 -1.59
CA TRP A 126 17.39 -10.37 -0.53
C TRP A 126 17.86 -11.72 -1.08
N TRP A 127 17.04 -12.37 -1.92
CA TRP A 127 17.41 -13.63 -2.56
C TRP A 127 18.64 -13.48 -3.45
N LYS A 128 18.76 -12.35 -4.16
CA LYS A 128 19.96 -12.00 -4.93
C LYS A 128 21.21 -11.93 -4.04
N GLY A 129 21.10 -11.33 -2.84
CA GLY A 129 22.20 -11.29 -1.87
C GLY A 129 22.59 -12.67 -1.34
N GLN A 130 21.61 -13.52 -1.02
CA GLN A 130 21.85 -14.90 -0.58
C GLN A 130 22.49 -15.76 -1.68
N ARG A 131 22.03 -15.61 -2.92
CA ARG A 131 22.60 -16.30 -4.08
C ARG A 131 24.05 -15.89 -4.34
N GLN A 132 24.36 -14.60 -4.25
CA GLN A 132 25.75 -14.10 -4.41
C GLN A 132 26.69 -14.64 -3.32
N GLN A 133 26.22 -14.77 -2.08
CA GLN A 133 27.00 -15.44 -1.02
C GLN A 133 27.21 -16.93 -1.31
N SER A 134 26.17 -17.63 -1.76
CA SER A 134 26.28 -19.04 -2.12
C SER A 134 27.30 -19.25 -3.24
N GLU A 135 27.28 -18.42 -4.28
CA GLU A 135 28.24 -18.46 -5.38
C GLU A 135 29.67 -18.16 -4.88
N HIS A 136 29.82 -17.17 -3.98
CA HIS A 136 31.12 -16.86 -3.37
C HIS A 136 31.70 -18.03 -2.56
N PHE A 137 30.88 -18.66 -1.71
CA PHE A 137 31.28 -19.85 -0.96
C PHE A 137 31.67 -21.01 -1.89
N GLN A 138 30.97 -21.18 -3.00
CA GLN A 138 31.26 -22.21 -3.98
C GLN A 138 32.64 -22.00 -4.63
N THR A 139 32.98 -20.77 -5.02
CA THR A 139 34.35 -20.43 -5.49
C THR A 139 35.43 -20.63 -4.43
N ILE A 140 35.15 -20.33 -3.16
CA ILE A 140 36.11 -20.58 -2.07
C ILE A 140 36.38 -22.08 -1.94
N ILE A 141 35.32 -22.91 -1.95
CA ILE A 141 35.44 -24.36 -1.87
C ILE A 141 36.26 -24.91 -3.05
N GLU A 142 35.98 -24.49 -4.28
CA GLU A 142 36.73 -24.91 -5.47
C GLU A 142 38.21 -24.50 -5.41
N SER A 143 38.51 -23.32 -4.85
CA SER A 143 39.88 -22.84 -4.69
C SER A 143 40.66 -23.60 -3.61
N ILE A 144 39.97 -24.07 -2.57
CA ILE A 144 40.52 -24.90 -1.49
C ILE A 144 40.78 -26.32 -2.01
N GLU A 145 39.86 -26.90 -2.79
CA GLU A 145 40.03 -28.23 -3.39
C GLU A 145 41.20 -28.29 -4.39
N LYS A 146 41.56 -27.17 -5.03
CA LYS A 146 42.69 -27.09 -5.98
C LYS A 146 44.07 -26.91 -5.35
N ASN A 147 44.18 -26.41 -4.11
CA ASN A 147 45.45 -25.88 -3.58
C ASN A 147 45.99 -26.57 -2.31
N ILE A 148 45.30 -27.57 -1.74
CA ILE A 148 45.65 -28.11 -0.42
C ILE A 148 45.93 -29.62 -0.47
N GLU A 149 47.05 -30.05 0.12
CA GLU A 149 47.30 -31.46 0.46
C GLU A 149 46.22 -31.97 1.43
N LYS A 150 45.43 -32.95 0.95
CA LYS A 150 44.17 -33.50 1.49
C LYS A 150 44.13 -33.98 2.96
N SER A 151 45.15 -33.78 3.80
CA SER A 151 45.12 -34.40 5.14
C SER A 151 44.55 -33.51 6.25
N GLN A 152 44.73 -32.19 6.18
CA GLN A 152 44.51 -31.31 7.34
C GLN A 152 43.14 -30.60 7.38
N TYR A 153 42.46 -30.45 6.23
CA TYR A 153 41.19 -29.71 6.11
C TYR A 153 39.99 -30.56 5.71
N GLU A 154 40.18 -31.87 5.53
CA GLU A 154 39.14 -32.87 5.26
C GLU A 154 37.90 -32.74 6.17
N PRO A 155 38.03 -32.50 7.49
CA PRO A 155 36.88 -32.34 8.38
C PRO A 155 36.03 -31.10 8.07
N ALA A 156 36.68 -30.00 7.69
CA ALA A 156 36.01 -28.74 7.35
C ALA A 156 35.34 -28.81 5.97
N ILE A 157 36.00 -29.44 4.98
CA ILE A 157 35.39 -29.70 3.67
C ILE A 157 34.16 -30.62 3.80
N ASN A 158 34.25 -31.66 4.64
CA ASN A 158 33.13 -32.57 4.89
C ASN A 158 31.98 -31.91 5.66
N SER A 159 32.25 -30.97 6.57
CA SER A 159 31.19 -30.23 7.27
C SER A 159 30.44 -29.30 6.32
N ILE A 160 31.16 -28.64 5.40
CA ILE A 160 30.58 -27.78 4.36
C ILE A 160 29.78 -28.61 3.35
N LYS A 161 30.31 -29.74 2.88
CA LYS A 161 29.56 -30.66 1.99
C LYS A 161 28.27 -31.15 2.63
N ARG A 162 28.30 -31.52 3.91
CA ARG A 162 27.08 -31.89 4.66
C ARG A 162 26.08 -30.75 4.77
N GLN A 163 26.52 -29.51 4.97
CA GLN A 163 25.62 -28.36 5.01
C GLN A 163 24.98 -28.08 3.65
N ILE A 164 25.75 -28.18 2.56
CA ILE A 164 25.23 -28.02 1.20
C ILE A 164 24.21 -29.12 0.88
N GLU A 165 24.50 -30.37 1.26
CA GLU A 165 23.62 -31.51 1.03
C GLU A 165 22.34 -31.43 1.88
N ASP A 166 22.45 -31.03 3.15
CA ASP A 166 21.29 -30.78 4.02
C ASP A 166 20.44 -29.62 3.47
N MET A 167 21.05 -28.56 2.96
CA MET A 167 20.33 -27.43 2.36
C MET A 167 19.67 -27.82 1.04
N SER A 168 20.35 -28.61 0.20
CA SER A 168 19.82 -29.20 -1.04
C SER A 168 18.63 -30.12 -0.77
N SER A 169 18.66 -30.89 0.33
CA SER A 169 17.56 -31.79 0.70
C SER A 169 16.31 -31.04 1.16
N LYS A 170 16.47 -29.80 1.65
CA LYS A 170 15.38 -28.94 2.15
C LYS A 170 14.79 -28.04 1.08
N THR A 171 15.46 -27.86 -0.06
CA THR A 171 15.02 -26.97 -1.15
C THR A 171 13.62 -27.31 -1.65
N GLU A 172 13.31 -28.59 -1.85
CA GLU A 172 12.01 -29.03 -2.37
C GLU A 172 10.85 -28.76 -1.38
N TYR A 173 11.12 -28.90 -0.08
CA TYR A 173 10.18 -28.53 0.97
C TYR A 173 9.97 -27.01 1.03
N ILE A 174 11.05 -26.23 0.93
CA ILE A 174 11.01 -24.77 0.95
C ILE A 174 10.24 -24.25 -0.27
N GLU A 175 10.49 -24.78 -1.47
CA GLU A 175 9.75 -24.45 -2.69
C GLU A 175 8.25 -24.78 -2.54
N SER A 176 7.92 -25.96 -2.01
CA SER A 176 6.53 -26.36 -1.77
C SER A 176 5.82 -25.46 -0.76
N ALA A 177 6.51 -25.04 0.31
CA ALA A 177 5.98 -24.11 1.30
C ALA A 177 5.77 -22.71 0.71
N LEU A 178 6.72 -22.24 -0.12
CA LEU A 178 6.63 -20.96 -0.83
C LEU A 178 5.47 -20.94 -1.82
N LEU A 179 5.26 -22.02 -2.58
CA LEU A 179 4.13 -22.13 -3.52
C LEU A 179 2.77 -22.07 -2.80
N ARG A 180 2.65 -22.75 -1.66
CA ARG A 180 1.43 -22.71 -0.83
C ARG A 180 1.20 -21.31 -0.28
N PHE A 181 2.25 -20.69 0.26
CA PHE A 181 2.19 -19.32 0.76
C PHE A 181 1.78 -18.34 -0.35
N GLU A 182 2.42 -18.41 -1.51
CA GLU A 182 2.15 -17.55 -2.67
C GLU A 182 0.69 -17.69 -3.13
N SER A 183 0.15 -18.91 -3.17
CA SER A 183 -1.26 -19.13 -3.52
C SER A 183 -2.25 -18.46 -2.56
N GLY A 184 -1.95 -18.46 -1.25
CA GLY A 184 -2.76 -17.80 -0.23
C GLY A 184 -2.59 -16.28 -0.26
N PHE A 185 -1.37 -15.82 -0.46
CA PHE A 185 -0.99 -14.42 -0.63
C PHE A 185 -1.78 -13.77 -1.77
N TRP A 186 -1.80 -14.38 -2.96
CA TRP A 186 -2.50 -13.82 -4.12
C TRP A 186 -4.02 -13.78 -3.92
N LYS A 187 -4.61 -14.78 -3.24
CA LYS A 187 -6.04 -14.76 -2.89
C LYS A 187 -6.37 -13.63 -1.91
N HIS A 188 -5.55 -13.46 -0.88
CA HIS A 188 -5.70 -12.37 0.08
C HIS A 188 -5.57 -11.01 -0.61
N GLN A 189 -4.55 -10.85 -1.45
CA GLN A 189 -4.27 -9.61 -2.17
C GLN A 189 -5.43 -9.21 -3.09
N ARG A 190 -6.00 -10.17 -3.84
CA ARG A 190 -7.18 -9.92 -4.68
C ARG A 190 -8.38 -9.45 -3.85
N SER A 191 -8.60 -10.07 -2.69
CA SER A 191 -9.69 -9.66 -1.77
C SER A 191 -9.49 -8.23 -1.25
N GLN A 192 -8.26 -7.86 -0.87
CA GLN A 192 -7.96 -6.52 -0.38
C GLN A 192 -8.08 -5.46 -1.49
N ILE A 193 -7.60 -5.75 -2.70
CA ILE A 193 -7.78 -4.85 -3.86
C ILE A 193 -9.26 -4.66 -4.16
N LEU A 194 -10.05 -5.73 -4.14
CA LEU A 194 -11.50 -5.66 -4.38
C LEU A 194 -12.19 -4.82 -3.30
N ARG A 195 -11.87 -5.04 -2.02
CA ARG A 195 -12.41 -4.26 -0.90
C ARG A 195 -12.07 -2.78 -1.05
N TRP A 196 -10.81 -2.48 -1.34
CA TRP A 196 -10.32 -1.11 -1.50
C TRP A 196 -11.03 -0.40 -2.66
N PHE A 197 -11.14 -1.05 -3.81
CA PHE A 197 -11.84 -0.47 -4.96
C PHE A 197 -13.34 -0.27 -4.70
N LEU A 198 -14.01 -1.26 -4.12
CA LEU A 198 -15.46 -1.23 -3.90
C LEU A 198 -15.85 -0.23 -2.80
N PHE A 199 -15.23 -0.33 -1.63
CA PHE A 199 -15.66 0.40 -0.44
C PHE A 199 -14.92 1.71 -0.22
N ASP A 200 -13.61 1.74 -0.50
CA ASP A 200 -12.81 2.94 -0.23
C ASP A 200 -12.89 3.95 -1.37
N ILE A 201 -12.92 3.50 -2.63
CA ILE A 201 -13.09 4.39 -3.80
C ILE A 201 -14.54 4.46 -4.27
N GLY A 202 -15.19 3.31 -4.45
CA GLY A 202 -16.51 3.22 -5.10
C GLY A 202 -17.57 4.04 -4.40
N ILE A 203 -17.72 3.88 -3.08
CA ILE A 203 -18.74 4.60 -2.30
C ILE A 203 -18.55 6.12 -2.36
N PRO A 204 -17.38 6.71 -2.06
CA PRO A 204 -17.19 8.15 -2.15
C PRO A 204 -17.41 8.71 -3.56
N CYS A 205 -16.95 8.00 -4.60
CA CYS A 205 -17.10 8.46 -5.99
C CYS A 205 -18.56 8.44 -6.44
N LEU A 206 -19.32 7.40 -6.08
CA LEU A 206 -20.75 7.30 -6.40
C LEU A 206 -21.56 8.41 -5.70
N LEU A 207 -21.31 8.66 -4.41
CA LEU A 207 -21.98 9.73 -3.66
C LEU A 207 -21.63 11.13 -4.18
N ALA A 208 -20.36 11.37 -4.52
CA ALA A 208 -19.93 12.63 -5.10
C ALA A 208 -20.57 12.86 -6.48
N SER A 209 -20.54 11.84 -7.34
CA SER A 209 -21.11 11.94 -8.69
C SER A 209 -22.61 12.18 -8.65
N THR A 210 -23.35 11.46 -7.80
CA THR A 210 -24.79 11.68 -7.62
C THR A 210 -25.09 13.08 -7.08
N SER A 211 -24.33 13.56 -6.10
CA SER A 211 -24.47 14.92 -5.55
C SER A 211 -24.23 16.00 -6.62
N ILE A 212 -23.16 15.87 -7.42
CA ILE A 212 -22.84 16.79 -8.52
C ILE A 212 -23.97 16.81 -9.57
N ILE A 213 -24.50 15.64 -9.96
CA ILE A 213 -25.59 15.54 -10.94
C ILE A 213 -26.84 16.24 -10.40
N LEU A 214 -27.25 15.96 -9.16
CA LEU A 214 -28.43 16.57 -8.55
C LEU A 214 -28.30 18.10 -8.44
N LEU A 215 -27.14 18.59 -8.00
CA LEU A 215 -26.87 20.02 -7.91
C LEU A 215 -26.88 20.67 -9.29
N SER A 216 -26.31 20.02 -10.31
CA SER A 216 -26.27 20.53 -11.69
C SER A 216 -27.68 20.64 -12.27
N ILE A 217 -28.54 19.64 -12.07
CA ILE A 217 -29.95 19.68 -12.46
C ILE A 217 -30.66 20.85 -11.76
N LYS A 218 -30.44 21.02 -10.45
CA LYS A 218 -31.08 22.10 -9.68
C LYS A 218 -30.64 23.49 -10.16
N VAL A 219 -29.34 23.67 -10.43
CA VAL A 219 -28.78 24.90 -10.99
C VAL A 219 -29.39 25.19 -12.36
N TYR A 220 -29.48 24.19 -13.24
CA TYR A 220 -30.09 24.34 -14.56
C TYR A 220 -31.57 24.78 -14.48
N CYS A 221 -32.35 24.18 -13.56
CA CYS A 221 -33.73 24.59 -13.33
C CYS A 221 -33.85 26.03 -12.80
N LEU A 222 -32.95 26.46 -11.91
CA LEU A 222 -32.95 27.82 -11.36
C LEU A 222 -32.54 28.89 -12.38
N VAL A 223 -31.64 28.58 -13.31
CA VAL A 223 -31.22 29.52 -14.36
C VAL A 223 -32.32 29.73 -15.41
N ARG A 224 -33.23 28.77 -15.56
CA ARG A 224 -34.31 28.81 -16.56
C ARG A 224 -35.61 29.44 -16.04
N GLN A 225 -35.76 29.58 -14.73
CA GLN A 225 -36.88 30.30 -14.09
C GLN A 225 -36.64 31.81 -14.13
#